data_AF-A0A482ZN71-F1
#
_entry.id   AF-A0A482ZN71-F1
#
_cell.length_a   1.000
_cell.length_b   1.000
_cell.length_c   1.000
_cell.angle_alpha   90.00
_cell.angle_beta   90.00
_cell.angle_gamma   90.00
#
_symmetry.space_group_name_H-M   'P 1'
#
loop_
_entity.id
_entity.type
_entity.pdbx_description
1 polymer ?
#
loop_
_entity_poly.entity_id
_entity_poly.type
_entity_poly.pdbx_seq_one_letter_code
_entity_poly.pdbx_strand_id
1 'polypeptide(L)'
;MSETKVDDMLIEMIEPKIKEIEQRFSDGEGLTQDDINTLLLKSQYNHINHLDDKLNEVTASVIGLEGKFNILEGRFDILEGKFELLKTDLEGKFELLKTDIEVTIQKALNKNMLVLVAAMGFFLTLSKLIDKF
;
A
#
# COMPACT_ATOMS: atom_id res chain seq x y z
N MET A 1 -26.12 -2.21 -13.36
CA MET A 1 -27.56 -1.97 -13.18
C MET A 1 -28.12 -1.56 -14.52
N SER A 2 -29.29 -2.08 -14.90
CA SER A 2 -29.93 -1.85 -16.20
C SER A 2 -30.99 -0.75 -16.07
N GLU A 3 -30.57 0.52 -15.97
CA GLU A 3 -31.50 1.66 -15.93
C GLU A 3 -31.85 2.20 -17.33
N THR A 4 -31.17 1.75 -18.37
CA THR A 4 -31.33 2.12 -19.79
C THR A 4 -32.54 1.49 -20.50
N LYS A 5 -33.71 1.40 -19.86
CA LYS A 5 -34.91 0.93 -20.57
C LYS A 5 -36.03 1.93 -20.65
N VAL A 6 -36.27 2.71 -19.60
CA VAL A 6 -37.42 3.62 -19.62
C VAL A 6 -37.07 4.88 -20.40
N ASP A 7 -35.91 5.48 -20.14
CA ASP A 7 -35.60 6.78 -20.71
C ASP A 7 -35.19 6.69 -22.19
N ASP A 8 -34.47 5.64 -22.60
CA ASP A 8 -34.18 5.35 -24.01
C ASP A 8 -35.46 5.11 -24.81
N MET A 9 -36.44 4.40 -24.23
CA MET A 9 -37.76 4.20 -24.86
C MET A 9 -38.53 5.52 -24.99
N LEU A 10 -38.46 6.41 -24.00
CA LEU A 10 -39.10 7.73 -24.08
C LEU A 10 -38.48 8.59 -25.20
N ILE A 11 -37.17 8.49 -25.42
CA ILE A 11 -36.50 9.16 -26.53
C ILE A 11 -36.89 8.58 -27.88
N GLU A 12 -36.94 7.26 -28.01
CA GLU A 12 -37.42 6.61 -29.24
C GLU A 12 -38.86 7.04 -29.58
N MET A 13 -39.71 7.25 -28.56
CA MET A 13 -41.10 7.68 -28.74
C MET A 13 -41.23 9.12 -29.24
N ILE A 14 -40.30 10.02 -28.89
CA ILE A 14 -40.32 11.42 -29.36
C ILE A 14 -39.53 11.63 -30.66
N GLU A 15 -38.71 10.67 -31.07
CA GLU A 15 -37.89 10.72 -32.29
C GLU A 15 -38.69 11.03 -33.57
N PRO A 16 -39.91 10.47 -33.80
CA PRO A 16 -40.72 10.83 -34.96
C PRO A 16 -41.08 12.33 -34.98
N LYS A 17 -41.38 12.89 -33.81
CA LYS A 17 -41.73 14.31 -33.67
C LYS A 17 -40.52 15.21 -33.91
N ILE A 18 -39.32 14.79 -33.52
CA ILE A 18 -38.08 15.50 -33.84
C ILE A 18 -37.84 15.54 -35.35
N LYS A 19 -38.01 14.41 -36.06
CA LYS A 19 -37.88 14.37 -37.52
C LYS A 19 -38.88 15.27 -38.23
N GLU A 20 -40.11 15.34 -37.74
CA GLU A 20 -41.13 16.26 -38.26
C GLU A 20 -40.71 17.73 -38.07
N ILE A 21 -40.17 18.06 -36.88
CA ILE A 21 -39.63 19.40 -36.58
C ILE A 21 -38.47 19.75 -37.51
N GLU A 22 -37.52 18.83 -37.71
CA GLU A 22 -36.36 19.02 -38.59
C GLU A 22 -36.77 19.27 -40.05
N GLN A 23 -37.78 18.54 -40.53
CA GLN A 23 -38.28 18.67 -41.88
C GLN A 23 -39.02 20.00 -42.08
N ARG A 24 -39.92 20.37 -41.16
CA ARG A 24 -40.60 21.67 -41.17
C ARG A 24 -39.62 22.84 -41.11
N PHE A 25 -38.59 22.73 -40.26
CA PHE A 25 -37.54 23.75 -40.18
C PHE A 25 -36.72 23.85 -41.48
N SER A 26 -36.44 22.72 -42.13
CA SER A 26 -35.75 22.67 -43.43
C SER A 26 -36.57 23.30 -44.56
N ASP A 27 -37.90 23.20 -44.47
CA ASP A 27 -38.83 23.83 -45.40
C ASP A 27 -39.01 25.34 -45.15
N GLY A 28 -38.28 25.91 -44.17
CA GLY A 28 -38.28 27.33 -43.85
C GLY A 28 -39.37 27.76 -42.87
N GLU A 29 -40.10 26.81 -42.27
CA GLU A 29 -41.05 27.11 -41.21
C GLU A 29 -40.35 27.46 -39.90
N GLY A 30 -40.91 28.40 -39.13
CA GLY A 30 -40.42 28.71 -37.79
C GLY A 30 -40.75 27.62 -36.78
N LEU A 31 -39.92 27.50 -35.74
CA LEU A 31 -40.17 26.59 -34.62
C LEU A 31 -41.28 27.13 -33.71
N THR A 32 -42.20 26.25 -33.32
CA THR A 32 -43.17 26.57 -32.27
C THR A 32 -42.55 26.40 -30.88
N GLN A 33 -43.23 26.91 -29.84
CA GLN A 33 -42.78 26.71 -28.45
C GLN A 33 -42.70 25.23 -28.07
N ASP A 34 -43.62 24.40 -28.56
CA ASP A 34 -43.62 22.95 -28.32
C ASP A 34 -42.45 22.25 -29.02
N ASP A 35 -42.08 22.73 -30.21
CA ASP A 35 -40.92 22.23 -30.96
C ASP A 35 -39.63 22.52 -30.17
N ILE A 36 -39.49 23.75 -29.67
CA ILE A 36 -38.37 24.17 -28.83
C ILE A 36 -38.31 23.32 -27.55
N ASN A 37 -39.43 23.12 -26.87
CA ASN A 37 -39.48 22.30 -25.66
C ASN A 37 -39.07 20.85 -25.94
N THR A 38 -39.53 20.27 -27.06
CA THR A 38 -39.16 18.90 -27.47
C THR A 38 -37.66 18.77 -27.74
N LEU A 39 -37.07 19.74 -28.45
CA LEU A 39 -35.63 19.76 -28.72
C LEU A 39 -34.81 19.98 -27.45
N LEU A 40 -35.27 20.84 -26.53
CA LEU A 40 -34.63 21.05 -25.23
C LEU A 40 -34.62 19.76 -24.40
N LEU A 41 -35.74 19.02 -24.36
CA LEU A 41 -35.82 17.74 -23.66
C LEU A 41 -34.83 16.71 -24.24
N LYS A 42 -34.73 16.60 -25.57
CA LYS A 42 -33.74 15.72 -26.22
C LYS A 42 -32.31 16.13 -25.88
N SER A 43 -32.01 17.43 -25.92
CA SER A 43 -30.69 17.96 -25.58
C SER A 43 -30.30 17.66 -24.13
N GLN A 44 -31.23 17.89 -23.19
CA GLN A 44 -31.03 17.58 -21.78
C GLN A 44 -30.84 16.09 -21.55
N TYR A 45 -31.63 15.25 -22.20
CA TYR A 45 -31.47 13.80 -22.13
C TYR A 45 -30.08 13.36 -22.56
N ASN A 46 -29.63 13.79 -23.74
CA ASN A 46 -28.30 13.43 -24.26
C ASN A 46 -27.19 13.87 -23.30
N HIS A 47 -27.33 15.07 -22.71
CA HIS A 47 -26.38 15.57 -21.73
C HIS A 47 -26.37 14.72 -20.45
N ILE A 48 -27.54 14.34 -19.92
CA ILE A 48 -27.65 13.47 -18.74
C ILE A 48 -27.05 12.09 -19.02
N ASN A 49 -27.33 11.51 -20.18
CA ASN A 49 -26.77 10.22 -20.57
C ASN A 49 -25.24 10.27 -20.65
N HIS A 50 -24.68 11.34 -21.24
CA HIS A 50 -23.23 11.53 -21.26
C HIS A 50 -22.64 11.69 -19.85
N LEU A 51 -23.34 12.39 -18.94
CA LEU A 51 -22.90 12.51 -17.54
C LEU A 51 -22.92 11.15 -16.82
N ASP A 52 -23.90 10.29 -17.10
CA ASP A 52 -23.94 8.94 -16.53
C ASP A 52 -22.75 8.09 -17.01
N ASP A 53 -22.41 8.15 -18.30
CA ASP A 53 -21.22 7.50 -18.84
C ASP A 53 -19.94 7.97 -18.14
N LYS A 54 -19.79 9.28 -17.93
CA LYS A 54 -18.66 9.86 -17.19
C LYS A 54 -18.66 9.40 -15.73
N LEU A 55 -19.82 9.27 -15.10
CA LEU A 55 -19.95 8.79 -13.73
C LEU A 55 -19.54 7.30 -13.63
N ASN A 56 -19.92 6.48 -14.60
CA ASN A 56 -19.51 5.09 -14.71
C ASN A 56 -17.98 4.97 -14.89
N GLU A 57 -17.36 5.83 -15.71
CA GLU A 57 -15.90 5.90 -15.89
C GLU A 57 -15.17 6.30 -14.58
N VAL A 58 -15.70 7.29 -13.86
CA VAL A 58 -15.17 7.71 -12.56
C VAL A 58 -15.31 6.58 -11.54
N THR A 59 -16.45 5.91 -11.50
CA THR A 59 -16.70 4.77 -10.59
C THR A 59 -15.70 3.64 -10.86
N ALA A 60 -15.49 3.28 -12.13
CA ALA A 60 -14.49 2.29 -12.50
C ALA A 60 -13.06 2.71 -12.10
N SER A 61 -12.73 4.00 -12.27
CA SER A 61 -11.44 4.55 -11.87
C SER A 61 -11.22 4.50 -10.36
N VAL A 62 -12.26 4.80 -9.57
CA VAL A 62 -12.23 4.73 -8.10
C VAL A 62 -12.05 3.29 -7.64
N ILE A 63 -12.78 2.32 -8.21
CA ILE A 63 -12.60 0.89 -7.92
C ILE A 63 -11.15 0.47 -8.25
N GLY A 64 -10.61 0.93 -9.39
CA GLY A 64 -9.22 0.67 -9.76
C GLY A 64 -8.21 1.29 -8.79
N LEU A 65 -8.51 2.47 -8.23
CA LEU A 65 -7.66 3.12 -7.23
C LEU A 65 -7.70 2.39 -5.89
N GLU A 66 -8.88 1.96 -5.44
CA GLU A 66 -9.06 1.15 -4.24
C GLU A 66 -8.27 -0.16 -4.33
N GLY A 67 -8.34 -0.85 -5.48
CA GLY A 67 -7.52 -2.05 -5.71
C GLY A 67 -6.01 -1.80 -5.62
N LYS A 68 -5.52 -0.67 -6.15
CA LYS A 68 -4.11 -0.27 -6.00
C LYS A 68 -3.74 0.02 -4.54
N PHE A 69 -4.65 0.62 -3.78
CA PHE A 69 -4.43 0.93 -2.37
C PHE A 69 -4.33 -0.36 -1.53
N ASN A 70 -5.22 -1.33 -1.75
CA ASN A 70 -5.17 -2.63 -1.07
C ASN A 70 -3.86 -3.38 -1.34
N ILE A 71 -3.36 -3.32 -2.58
CA ILE A 71 -2.04 -3.90 -2.94
C ILE A 71 -0.91 -3.17 -2.20
N LEU A 72 -1.00 -1.85 -2.06
CA LEU A 72 0.00 -1.05 -1.37
C LEU A 72 0.03 -1.37 0.13
N GLU A 73 -1.13 -1.49 0.76
CA GLU A 73 -1.29 -1.90 2.16
C GLU A 73 -0.65 -3.27 2.41
N GLY A 74 -0.98 -4.28 1.60
CA GLY A 74 -0.35 -5.60 1.73
C GLY A 74 1.17 -5.59 1.53
N ARG A 75 1.71 -4.70 0.68
CA ARG A 75 3.17 -4.51 0.57
C ARG A 75 3.78 -3.88 1.82
N PHE A 76 3.04 -3.01 2.50
CA PHE A 76 3.47 -2.37 3.73
C PHE A 76 3.51 -3.38 4.88
N ASP A 77 2.49 -4.23 5.02
CA ASP A 77 2.46 -5.31 6.02
C ASP A 77 3.65 -6.26 5.87
N ILE A 78 3.98 -6.64 4.63
CA ILE A 78 5.16 -7.49 4.34
C ILE A 78 6.45 -6.77 4.73
N LEU A 79 6.53 -5.46 4.49
CA LEU A 79 7.71 -4.67 4.84
C LEU A 79 7.88 -4.56 6.35
N GLU A 80 6.80 -4.31 7.08
CA GLU A 80 6.79 -4.28 8.54
C GLU A 80 7.24 -5.63 9.12
N GLY A 81 6.71 -6.75 8.61
CA GLY A 81 7.16 -8.08 9.01
C GLY A 81 8.65 -8.33 8.76
N LYS A 82 9.19 -7.85 7.62
CA LYS A 82 10.64 -7.93 7.35
C LYS A 82 11.46 -7.09 8.33
N PHE A 83 10.94 -5.93 8.74
CA PHE A 83 11.62 -5.05 9.67
C PHE A 83 11.67 -5.65 11.08
N GLU A 84 10.58 -6.25 11.55
CA GLU A 84 10.56 -6.96 12.83
C GLU A 84 11.52 -8.17 12.83
N LEU A 85 11.55 -8.96 11.76
CA LEU A 85 12.52 -10.06 11.63
C LEU A 85 13.97 -9.57 11.67
N LEU A 86 14.27 -8.46 10.97
CA LEU A 86 15.60 -7.86 11.00
C LEU A 86 15.98 -7.39 12.41
N LYS A 87 15.04 -6.76 13.11
CA LYS A 87 15.24 -6.31 14.49
C LYS A 87 15.56 -7.48 15.41
N THR A 88 14.78 -8.56 15.35
CA THR A 88 15.03 -9.76 16.15
C THR A 88 16.37 -10.42 15.81
N ASP A 89 16.75 -10.51 14.53
CA ASP A 89 18.05 -11.04 14.11
C ASP A 89 19.21 -10.20 14.67
N LEU A 90 19.08 -8.87 14.63
CA LEU A 90 20.08 -7.96 15.20
C LEU A 90 20.18 -8.09 16.71
N GLU A 91 19.06 -8.11 17.42
CA GLU A 91 19.02 -8.33 18.87
C GLU A 91 19.71 -9.65 19.25
N GLY A 92 19.42 -10.74 18.55
CA GLY A 92 20.08 -12.03 18.74
C GLY A 92 21.59 -11.98 18.50
N LYS A 93 22.04 -11.31 17.43
CA LYS A 93 23.46 -11.13 17.13
C LYS A 93 24.18 -10.30 18.20
N PHE A 94 23.53 -9.26 18.75
CA PHE A 94 24.11 -8.46 19.82
C PHE A 94 24.26 -9.24 21.13
N GLU A 95 23.27 -10.07 21.49
CA GLU A 95 23.38 -10.93 22.69
C GLU A 95 24.48 -12.00 22.54
N LEU A 96 24.61 -12.59 21.35
CA LEU A 96 25.72 -13.51 21.06
C LEU A 96 27.07 -12.80 21.15
N LEU A 97 27.19 -11.63 20.54
CA LEU A 97 28.42 -10.83 20.61
C LEU A 97 28.79 -10.47 22.06
N LYS A 98 27.81 -10.07 22.86
CA LYS A 98 28.00 -9.77 24.28
C LYS A 98 28.51 -10.99 25.04
N THR A 99 27.88 -12.15 24.82
CA THR A 99 28.29 -13.42 25.42
C THR A 99 29.72 -13.79 25.02
N ASP A 100 30.07 -13.68 23.73
CA ASP A 100 31.41 -13.98 23.23
C ASP A 100 32.48 -13.07 23.84
N ILE A 101 32.18 -11.78 24.03
CA ILE A 101 33.05 -10.83 24.72
C ILE A 101 33.24 -11.25 26.18
N GLU A 102 32.15 -11.55 26.90
CA GLU A 102 32.20 -11.98 28.31
C GLU A 102 33.04 -13.25 28.46
N VAL A 103 32.81 -14.27 27.64
CA VAL A 103 33.56 -15.53 27.64
C VAL A 103 35.03 -15.31 27.31
N THR A 104 35.33 -14.45 26.33
CA THR A 104 36.72 -14.14 25.94
C THR A 104 37.46 -13.44 27.07
N ILE A 105 36.84 -12.45 27.72
CA ILE A 105 37.41 -11.76 28.88
C ILE A 105 37.63 -12.74 30.03
N GLN A 106 36.63 -13.56 30.38
CA GLN A 106 36.76 -14.56 31.44
C GLN A 106 37.90 -15.54 31.15
N LYS A 107 38.01 -16.02 29.91
CA LYS A 107 39.08 -16.94 29.50
C LYS A 107 40.47 -16.30 29.62
N ALA A 108 40.61 -15.04 29.22
CA ALA A 108 41.86 -14.29 29.36
C ALA A 108 42.22 -14.06 30.84
N LEU A 109 41.25 -13.67 31.67
CA LEU A 109 41.45 -13.46 33.11
C LEU A 109 41.82 -14.75 33.83
N ASN A 110 41.12 -15.86 33.57
CA ASN A 110 41.41 -17.16 34.18
C ASN A 110 42.80 -17.66 33.78
N LYS A 111 43.21 -17.49 32.52
CA LYS A 111 44.56 -17.84 32.07
C LYS A 111 45.63 -17.04 32.80
N ASN A 112 45.45 -15.72 32.93
CA ASN A 112 46.40 -14.87 33.64
C ASN A 112 46.47 -15.20 35.14
N MET A 113 45.32 -15.47 35.77
CA MET A 113 45.26 -15.87 37.18
C MET A 113 46.00 -17.18 37.43
N LEU A 114 45.82 -18.18 36.55
CA LEU A 114 46.53 -19.45 36.65
C LEU A 114 48.05 -19.29 36.55
N VAL A 115 48.54 -18.45 35.63
CA VAL A 115 49.97 -18.13 35.51
C VAL A 115 50.50 -17.47 36.78
N LEU A 116 49.74 -16.53 37.36
CA LEU A 116 50.12 -15.83 38.58
C LEU A 116 50.17 -16.77 39.79
N VAL A 117 49.18 -17.66 39.93
CA VAL A 117 49.16 -18.70 40.97
C VAL A 117 50.34 -19.66 40.80
N ALA A 118 50.63 -20.10 39.58
CA ALA A 118 51.77 -20.97 39.30
C ALA A 118 53.11 -20.29 39.66
N ALA A 119 53.27 -19.00 39.30
CA ALA A 119 54.46 -18.23 39.65
C ALA A 119 54.63 -18.07 41.17
N MET A 120 53.56 -17.71 41.89
CA MET A 120 53.60 -17.63 43.36
C MET A 120 53.94 -18.98 44.01
N GLY A 121 53.34 -20.07 43.53
CA GLY A 121 53.67 -21.42 44.00
C GLY A 121 55.14 -21.75 43.79
N PHE A 122 55.68 -21.44 42.61
CA PHE A 122 57.10 -21.61 42.32
C PHE A 122 58.00 -20.81 43.27
N PHE A 123 57.71 -19.51 43.47
CA PHE A 123 58.47 -18.66 44.41
C PHE A 123 58.44 -19.22 45.85
N LEU A 124 57.28 -19.67 46.34
CA LEU A 124 57.17 -20.25 47.68
C LEU A 124 57.99 -21.53 47.83
N THR A 125 58.03 -22.38 46.81
CA THR A 125 58.86 -23.59 46.84
C THR A 125 60.36 -23.28 46.83
N LEU A 126 60.79 -22.30 46.03
CA LEU A 126 62.17 -21.83 46.01
C LEU A 126 62.59 -21.21 47.35
N SER A 127 61.74 -20.36 47.94
CA SER A 127 62.00 -19.74 49.24
C SER A 127 62.24 -20.79 50.32
N LYS A 128 61.38 -21.81 50.39
CA LYS A 128 61.53 -22.91 51.37
C LYS A 128 62.77 -23.75 51.16
N LEU A 129 63.22 -23.92 49.91
CA LEU A 129 64.46 -24.64 49.61
C LEU A 129 65.68 -23.85 50.09
N ILE A 130 65.69 -22.53 49.86
CA ILE A 130 66.78 -21.65 50.30
C ILE A 130 66.85 -21.61 51.83
N ASP A 131 65.72 -21.50 52.54
CA ASP A 131 65.69 -21.49 54.01
C ASP A 131 66.21 -22.79 54.67
N LYS A 132 66.29 -23.89 53.91
CA LYS A 132 66.72 -25.20 54.42
C LYS A 132 68.20 -25.49 54.15
N PHE A 133 68.87 -24.65 53.36
CA PHE A 133 70.32 -24.68 53.11
C PHE A 133 71.04 -23.73 54.06
#